data_AF-A0A5B2U8P1-F1
#
_entry.id   AF-A0A5B2U8P1-F1
#
_cell.length_a   1.000
_cell.length_b   1.000
_cell.length_c   1.000
_cell.angle_alpha   90.00
_cell.angle_beta   90.00
_cell.angle_gamma   90.00
#
_symmetry.space_group_name_H-M   'P 1'
#
loop_
_entity.id
_entity.type
_entity.pdbx_description
1 polymer ?
#
loop_
_entity_poly.entity_id
_entity_poly.type
_entity_poly.pdbx_seq_one_letter_code
_entity_poly.pdbx_strand_id
1 'polypeptide(L)'
;MESLIIGKTISAEISYYLKEYTTAQDIADVNTETGIGTSTLNYVKRRAGNISEENKKGIISLAKKAYENAEAKRKEAIKCKKELSLILQL
;
A
#
# COMPACT_ATOMS: atom_id res chain seq x y z
N MET A 1 -1.97 -0.31 -16.97
CA MET A 1 -1.22 0.10 -15.77
C MET A 1 -1.05 1.60 -15.84
N GLU A 2 -1.73 2.37 -15.01
CA GLU A 2 -1.41 3.80 -14.91
C GLU A 2 -0.01 3.92 -14.34
N SER A 3 0.92 4.39 -15.17
CA SER A 3 2.26 4.76 -14.74
C SER A 3 2.15 5.95 -13.78
N LEU A 4 3.04 6.01 -12.78
CA LEU A 4 3.15 7.18 -11.92
C LEU A 4 3.51 8.41 -12.78
N ILE A 5 2.58 9.36 -12.93
CA ILE A 5 2.78 10.58 -13.72
C ILE A 5 3.29 11.70 -12.80
N ILE A 6 4.47 12.22 -13.10
CA ILE A 6 5.08 13.34 -12.38
C ILE A 6 4.12 14.55 -12.42
N GLY A 7 4.04 15.28 -11.30
CA GLY A 7 3.20 16.47 -11.18
C GLY A 7 1.71 16.18 -10.95
N LYS A 8 1.29 14.91 -10.95
CA LYS A 8 -0.06 14.48 -10.59
C LYS A 8 -0.06 13.71 -9.27
N THR A 9 -1.22 13.64 -8.65
CA THR A 9 -1.45 12.71 -7.53
C THR A 9 -1.65 11.29 -8.05
N ILE A 10 -1.39 10.28 -7.22
CA ILE A 10 -1.79 8.88 -7.48
C ILE A 10 -3.31 8.76 -7.71
N SER A 11 -3.78 7.72 -8.39
CA SER A 11 -5.22 7.46 -8.61
C SER A 11 -5.99 7.27 -7.28
N ALA A 12 -7.32 7.39 -7.33
CA ALA A 12 -8.15 7.31 -6.12
C ALA A 12 -8.13 5.88 -5.56
N GLU A 13 -8.13 4.90 -6.45
CA GLU A 13 -8.02 3.47 -6.21
C GLU A 13 -6.69 3.14 -5.55
N ILE A 14 -5.57 3.64 -6.10
CA ILE A 14 -4.24 3.41 -5.48
C ILE A 14 -4.19 4.03 -4.08
N SER A 15 -4.71 5.25 -3.89
CA SER A 15 -4.82 5.85 -2.56
C SER A 15 -5.64 4.99 -1.60
N TYR A 16 -6.76 4.44 -2.04
CA TYR A 16 -7.58 3.55 -1.24
C TYR A 16 -6.80 2.29 -0.85
N TYR A 17 -6.15 1.61 -1.79
CA TYR A 17 -5.35 0.41 -1.50
C TYR A 17 -4.17 0.68 -0.58
N LEU A 18 -3.45 1.78 -0.79
CA LEU A 18 -2.36 2.17 0.11
C LEU A 18 -2.90 2.43 1.53
N LYS A 19 -4.06 3.08 1.69
CA LYS A 19 -4.64 3.31 3.02
C LYS A 19 -5.07 2.00 3.70
N GLU A 20 -5.69 1.10 2.94
CA GLU A 20 -6.22 -0.17 3.45
C GLU A 20 -5.11 -1.16 3.82
N TYR A 21 -4.04 -1.22 3.03
CA TYR A 21 -3.03 -2.27 3.12
C TYR A 21 -1.66 -1.79 3.60
N THR A 22 -1.52 -0.54 4.07
CA THR A 22 -0.28 -0.09 4.71
C THR A 22 -0.53 0.42 6.12
N THR A 23 0.32 -0.03 7.03
CA THR A 23 0.35 0.35 8.44
C THR A 23 1.28 1.54 8.66
N ALA A 24 1.28 2.08 9.89
CA ALA A 24 2.26 3.09 10.28
C ALA A 24 3.70 2.54 10.26
N GLN A 25 3.87 1.24 10.57
CA GLN A 25 5.17 0.58 10.54
C GLN A 25 5.69 0.47 9.11
N ASP A 26 4.86 0.08 8.14
CA ASP A 26 5.27 0.01 6.73
C ASP A 26 5.79 1.36 6.22
N ILE A 27 5.18 2.46 6.65
CA ILE A 27 5.62 3.81 6.30
C ILE A 27 6.98 4.14 6.94
N ALA A 28 7.21 3.71 8.19
CA ALA A 28 8.49 3.89 8.86
C ALA A 28 9.60 3.05 8.20
N ASP A 29 9.28 1.82 7.79
CA ASP A 29 10.20 0.94 7.07
C ASP A 29 10.57 1.56 5.72
N VAL A 30 9.58 2.03 4.95
CA VAL A 30 9.82 2.69 3.66
C VAL A 30 10.65 3.97 3.82
N ASN A 31 10.44 4.75 4.88
CA ASN A 31 11.31 5.90 5.19
C ASN A 31 12.77 5.45 5.39
N THR A 32 12.99 4.42 6.21
CA THR A 32 14.33 3.86 6.45
C THR A 32 14.97 3.34 5.15
N GLU A 33 14.20 2.65 4.31
CA GLU A 33 14.68 2.07 3.05
C GLU A 33 14.98 3.13 1.96
N THR A 34 14.17 4.18 1.88
CA THR A 34 14.20 5.11 0.74
C THR A 34 14.70 6.51 1.09
N GLY A 35 14.77 6.86 2.37
CA GLY A 35 15.05 8.21 2.86
C GLY A 35 13.93 9.22 2.63
N ILE A 36 12.74 8.78 2.18
CA ILE A 36 11.59 9.66 1.99
C ILE A 36 10.83 9.81 3.30
N GLY A 37 10.71 11.05 3.76
CA GLY A 37 10.05 11.34 5.03
C GLY A 37 8.63 10.78 5.13
N THR A 38 8.29 10.27 6.31
CA THR A 38 6.97 9.68 6.60
C THR A 38 5.80 10.62 6.31
N SER A 39 5.99 11.94 6.50
CA SER A 39 5.00 12.96 6.14
C SER A 39 4.74 12.99 4.63
N THR A 40 5.79 12.96 3.81
CA THR A 40 5.69 12.94 2.35
C THR A 40 4.99 11.66 1.87
N LEU A 41 5.36 10.51 2.43
CA LEU A 41 4.69 9.24 2.14
C LEU A 41 3.19 9.28 2.51
N ASN A 42 2.85 9.86 3.66
CA ASN A 42 1.46 10.06 4.07
C ASN A 42 0.70 11.04 3.18
N TYR A 43 1.34 12.12 2.72
CA TYR A 43 0.71 13.06 1.80
C TYR A 43 0.43 12.41 0.45
N VAL A 44 1.37 11.65 -0.11
CA VAL A 44 1.08 10.92 -1.35
C VAL A 44 -0.02 9.88 -1.14
N LYS A 45 0.06 9.08 -0.07
CA LYS A 45 -0.98 8.09 0.30
C LYS A 45 -2.37 8.72 0.39
N ARG A 46 -2.46 9.96 0.87
CA ARG A 46 -3.72 10.70 1.02
C ARG A 46 -4.11 11.54 -0.20
N ARG A 47 -3.32 11.51 -1.28
CA ARG A 47 -3.46 12.39 -2.45
C ARG A 47 -3.39 13.89 -2.11
N ALA A 48 -2.69 14.22 -1.03
CA ALA A 48 -2.39 15.60 -0.63
C ALA A 48 -1.06 16.11 -1.20
N GLY A 49 -0.27 15.23 -1.84
CA GLY A 49 1.00 15.58 -2.48
C GLY A 49 1.10 15.00 -3.89
N ASN A 50 1.78 15.74 -4.77
CA ASN A 50 2.06 15.29 -6.14
C ASN A 50 3.25 14.33 -6.17
N ILE A 51 3.28 13.50 -7.21
CA ILE A 51 4.42 12.65 -7.55
C ILE A 51 5.55 13.56 -8.06
N SER A 52 6.74 13.39 -7.48
CA SER A 52 7.99 13.99 -7.95
C SER A 52 9.01 12.88 -8.21
N GLU A 53 10.08 13.17 -8.94
CA GLU A 53 11.14 12.17 -9.15
C GLU A 53 11.80 11.75 -7.83
N GLU A 54 11.91 12.65 -6.86
CA GLU A 54 12.46 12.37 -5.54
C GLU A 54 11.60 11.39 -4.75
N ASN A 55 10.28 11.61 -4.70
CA ASN A 55 9.38 10.79 -3.87
C ASN A 55 8.94 9.49 -4.54
N LYS A 56 9.14 9.35 -5.85
CA LYS A 56 8.75 8.19 -6.67
C LYS A 56 9.25 6.86 -6.11
N LYS A 57 10.51 6.79 -5.66
CA LYS A 57 11.07 5.59 -5.02
C LYS A 57 10.30 5.18 -3.76
N GLY A 58 9.90 6.16 -2.95
CA GLY A 58 9.10 5.94 -1.74
C GLY A 58 7.70 5.42 -2.07
N ILE A 59 7.07 5.98 -3.10
CA ILE A 59 5.74 5.54 -3.57
C ILE A 59 5.79 4.09 -4.06
N ILE A 60 6.81 3.73 -4.83
CA ILE A 60 6.99 2.36 -5.33
C ILE A 60 7.22 1.38 -4.18
N SER A 61 8.08 1.71 -3.21
CA SER A 61 8.31 0.83 -2.06
C SER A 61 7.04 0.70 -1.19
N LEU A 62 6.31 1.79 -0.99
CA LEU A 62 5.03 1.76 -0.27
C LEU A 62 3.98 0.90 -0.97
N ALA A 63 3.91 0.97 -2.31
CA ALA A 63 3.03 0.11 -3.11
C ALA A 63 3.43 -1.37 -3.00
N LYS A 64 4.72 -1.67 -2.92
CA LYS A 64 5.20 -3.04 -2.69
C LYS A 64 4.76 -3.57 -1.33
N LYS A 65 4.91 -2.80 -0.24
CA LYS A 65 4.41 -3.17 1.09
C LYS A 65 2.90 -3.40 1.10
N ALA A 66 2.14 -2.51 0.45
CA ALA A 66 0.70 -2.65 0.31
C ALA A 66 0.31 -3.96 -0.41
N TYR A 67 1.03 -4.31 -1.48
CA TYR A 67 0.80 -5.55 -2.21
C TYR A 67 1.10 -6.79 -1.35
N GLU A 68 2.22 -6.80 -0.62
CA GLU A 68 2.60 -7.90 0.27
C GLU A 68 1.56 -8.11 1.38
N ASN A 69 1.08 -7.03 1.99
CA ASN A 69 0.04 -7.06 3.02
C ASN A 69 -1.32 -7.51 2.47
N ALA A 70 -1.68 -7.08 1.26
CA ALA A 70 -2.90 -7.55 0.60
C ALA A 70 -2.85 -9.06 0.31
N GLU A 71 -1.70 -9.57 -0.13
CA GLU A 71 -1.49 -11.00 -0.33
C GLU A 71 -1.54 -11.79 0.98
N ALA A 72 -1.01 -11.25 2.07
CA ALA A 72 -1.14 -11.85 3.40
C ALA A 72 -2.62 -11.95 3.82
N LYS A 73 -3.38 -10.86 3.71
CA LYS A 73 -4.82 -10.83 4.01
C LYS A 73 -5.62 -11.80 3.13
N ARG A 74 -5.25 -11.95 1.86
CA ARG A 74 -5.86 -12.94 0.95
C ARG A 74 -5.61 -14.37 1.43
N LYS A 75 -4.38 -14.70 1.83
CA LYS A 75 -4.05 -16.03 2.36
C LYS A 75 -4.82 -16.34 3.65
N GLU A 76 -4.93 -15.36 4.55
CA GLU A 76 -5.74 -15.48 5.76
C GLU A 76 -7.22 -15.71 5.45
N ALA A 77 -7.79 -14.96 4.50
CA ALA A 77 -9.18 -15.15 4.07
C ALA A 77 -9.43 -16.56 3.49
N ILE A 78 -8.48 -17.10 2.72
CA ILE A 78 -8.56 -18.48 2.21
C ILE A 78 -8.53 -19.49 3.36
N LYS A 79 -7.64 -19.31 4.34
CA LYS A 79 -7.57 -20.16 5.53
C LYS A 79 -8.88 -20.12 6.32
N CYS A 80 -9.40 -18.92 6.57
CA CYS A 80 -10.70 -18.71 7.22
C CYS A 80 -11.83 -19.43 6.48
N LYS A 81 -11.93 -19.26 5.15
CA LYS A 81 -12.93 -19.97 4.34
C LYS A 81 -12.83 -21.49 4.48
N LYS A 82 -11.62 -22.04 4.51
CA LYS A 82 -11.38 -23.48 4.70
C LYS A 82 -11.82 -23.95 6.09
N GLU A 83 -11.53 -23.19 7.14
CA GLU A 83 -11.93 -23.54 8.51
C GLU A 83 -13.46 -23.45 8.68
N LEU A 84 -14.08 -22.42 8.11
CA LEU A 84 -15.54 -22.26 8.14
C LEU A 84 -16.27 -23.30 7.29
N SER A 85 -15.72 -23.76 6.17
CA SER A 85 -16.36 -24.81 5.36
C SER A 85 -16.46 -26.13 6.11
N LEU A 86 -15.49 -26.45 6.96
CA LEU A 86 -15.55 -27.63 7.84
C LEU A 86 -16.72 -27.54 8.83
N ILE A 87 -17.01 -26.34 9.35
CA ILE A 87 -18.14 -26.10 10.27
C ILE A 87 -19.47 -26.16 9.51
N LEU A 88 -19.51 -25.51 8.33
CA LEU A 88 -20.71 -25.43 7.50
C LEU A 88 -21.03 -26.72 6.73
N GLN A 89 -20.12 -27.71 6.77
CA GLN A 89 -20.21 -28.95 5.99
C GLN A 89 -20.35 -28.70 4.48
N LEU A 90 -19.62 -27.69 3.97
CA LEU A 90 -19.54 -27.31 2.56
C LEU A 90 -18.26 -27.86 1.89
#